data_AF-A0A6G1DBQ8-F1
#
_entry.id   AF-A0A6G1DBQ8-F1
#
_cell.length_a   1.000
_cell.length_b   1.000
_cell.length_c   1.000
_cell.angle_alpha   90.00
_cell.angle_beta   90.00
_cell.angle_gamma   90.00
#
_symmetry.space_group_name_H-M   'P 1'
#
loop_
_entity.id
_entity.type
_entity.pdbx_description
1 polymer ?
#
loop_
_entity_poly.entity_id
_entity_poly.type
_entity_poly.pdbx_seq_one_letter_code
_entity_poly.pdbx_strand_id
1 'polypeptide(L)'
;MRILQWGEDKRFDDMRNNLGKLAVFWTFQAVWVWTVSLPVTIVNASDRNPSIEARDIVGWMMWLIGAGAEAIADQQKLTFKNSPSNRGRWCDVGLWSYSRHPNYFGEIFLWWGIFVASTPVLSGAEWLVILGPIFLTLLLLFVSGIPLLEASADKRFGQNEEYRIYKRTTSPLIPLPPAVYGALPAWFKMGFLFELPLYNRAPQRDPVSR
;
A
#
# COMPACT_ATOMS: atom_id res chain seq x y z
N MET A 1 17.41 14.41 -2.80
CA MET A 1 18.73 13.74 -2.80
C MET A 1 18.77 12.33 -3.43
N ARG A 2 17.66 11.72 -3.90
CA ARG A 2 17.66 10.50 -4.75
C ARG A 2 17.71 10.81 -6.26
N ILE A 3 17.01 11.85 -6.70
CA ILE A 3 16.97 12.31 -8.10
C ILE A 3 18.35 12.79 -8.60
N LEU A 4 19.14 13.41 -7.73
CA LEU A 4 20.52 13.81 -8.04
C LEU A 4 21.47 12.61 -8.27
N GLN A 5 21.14 11.42 -7.74
CA GLN A 5 21.97 10.21 -7.93
C GLN A 5 21.52 9.34 -9.11
N TRP A 6 20.26 9.43 -9.54
CA TRP A 6 19.74 8.64 -10.68
C TRP A 6 19.64 9.42 -11.99
N GLY A 7 19.71 10.75 -11.97
CA GLY A 7 19.71 11.60 -13.17
C GLY A 7 18.37 11.65 -13.89
N GLU A 8 17.64 10.53 -13.93
CA GLU A 8 16.39 10.36 -14.65
C GLU A 8 15.49 9.30 -13.96
N ASP A 9 14.20 9.57 -13.85
CA ASP A 9 13.22 8.59 -13.37
C ASP A 9 12.56 7.93 -14.58
N LYS A 10 13.05 6.74 -14.92
CA LYS A 10 12.60 5.93 -16.09
C LYS A 10 11.09 5.70 -16.17
N ARG A 11 10.35 5.91 -15.08
CA ARG A 11 8.88 5.80 -15.06
C ARG A 11 8.18 6.89 -15.87
N PHE A 12 8.85 8.04 -16.08
CA PHE A 12 8.27 9.19 -16.75
C PHE A 12 8.74 9.39 -18.19
N ASP A 13 9.71 8.59 -18.66
CA ASP A 13 10.28 8.75 -20.01
C ASP A 13 9.21 8.59 -21.11
N ASP A 14 8.32 7.61 -20.97
CA ASP A 14 7.20 7.39 -21.92
C ASP A 14 6.07 8.42 -21.80
N MET A 15 5.97 9.13 -20.68
CA MET A 15 4.93 10.14 -20.43
C MET A 15 5.36 11.55 -20.79
N ARG A 16 6.65 11.88 -20.72
CA ARG A 16 7.19 13.21 -21.02
C ARG A 16 6.94 13.66 -22.45
N ASN A 17 6.93 12.72 -23.39
CA ASN A 17 6.70 13.01 -24.82
C ASN A 17 5.22 13.16 -25.19
N ASN A 18 4.30 13.01 -24.24
CA ASN A 18 2.86 13.11 -24.49
C ASN A 18 2.17 13.98 -23.42
N LEU A 19 1.95 15.25 -23.76
CA LEU A 19 1.29 16.23 -22.89
C LEU A 19 -0.09 15.77 -22.40
N GLY A 20 -0.84 15.01 -23.21
CA GLY A 20 -2.14 14.47 -22.80
C GLY A 20 -2.03 13.40 -21.71
N LYS A 21 -1.09 12.46 -21.83
CA LYS A 21 -0.82 11.45 -20.79
C LYS A 21 -0.32 12.10 -19.51
N LEU A 22 0.52 13.13 -19.64
CA LEU A 22 1.03 13.89 -18.51
C LEU A 22 -0.10 14.64 -17.79
N ALA A 23 -0.98 15.30 -18.54
CA ALA A 23 -2.16 15.98 -17.99
C ALA A 23 -3.08 15.01 -17.25
N VAL A 24 -3.44 13.86 -17.85
CA VAL A 24 -4.28 12.85 -17.20
C VAL A 24 -3.65 12.34 -15.91
N PHE A 25 -2.34 12.05 -15.91
CA PHE A 25 -1.63 11.61 -14.72
C PHE A 25 -1.68 12.66 -13.60
N TRP A 26 -1.36 13.93 -13.91
CA TRP A 26 -1.37 15.00 -12.92
C TRP A 26 -2.77 15.33 -12.41
N THR A 27 -3.79 15.30 -13.27
CA THR A 27 -5.18 15.44 -12.86
C THR A 27 -5.60 14.31 -11.92
N PHE A 28 -5.21 13.07 -12.24
CA PHE A 28 -5.45 11.93 -11.36
C PHE A 28 -4.77 12.09 -10.00
N GLN A 29 -3.51 12.54 -9.98
CA GLN A 29 -2.77 12.83 -8.74
C GLN A 29 -3.43 13.97 -7.93
N ALA A 30 -3.89 15.03 -8.59
CA ALA A 30 -4.56 16.15 -7.94
C ALA A 30 -5.92 15.73 -7.32
N VAL A 31 -6.74 15.00 -8.08
CA VAL A 31 -8.01 14.45 -7.58
C VAL A 31 -7.77 13.47 -6.44
N TRP A 32 -6.73 12.64 -6.54
CA TRP A 32 -6.31 11.73 -5.48
C TRP A 32 -5.99 12.47 -4.18
N VAL A 33 -5.05 13.42 -4.23
CA VAL A 33 -4.62 14.17 -3.05
C VAL A 33 -5.80 14.92 -2.45
N TRP A 34 -6.61 15.58 -3.28
CA TRP A 34 -7.79 16.30 -2.84
C TRP A 34 -8.81 15.40 -2.15
N THR A 35 -9.12 14.24 -2.73
CA THR A 35 -10.12 13.29 -2.19
C THR A 35 -9.68 12.72 -0.85
N VAL A 36 -8.40 12.35 -0.75
CA VAL A 36 -7.81 11.78 0.46
C VAL A 36 -7.64 12.83 1.55
N SER A 37 -7.44 14.11 1.20
CA SER A 37 -7.37 15.21 2.18
C SER A 37 -8.71 15.68 2.72
N LEU A 38 -9.84 15.32 2.09
CA LEU A 38 -11.18 15.80 2.48
C LEU A 38 -11.52 15.67 3.97
N PRO A 39 -11.26 14.54 4.67
CA PRO A 39 -11.57 14.44 6.10
C PRO A 39 -10.87 15.53 6.92
N VAL A 40 -9.59 15.78 6.63
CA VAL A 40 -8.79 16.80 7.32
C VAL A 40 -9.28 18.19 6.96
N THR A 41 -9.62 18.43 5.68
CA THR A 41 -10.18 19.71 5.23
C THR A 41 -11.49 20.04 5.93
N ILE A 42 -12.42 19.08 6.01
CA ILE A 42 -13.73 19.30 6.67
C ILE A 42 -13.56 19.54 8.16
N VAL A 43 -12.72 18.76 8.84
CA VAL A 43 -12.46 18.96 10.28
C VAL A 43 -11.90 20.35 10.54
N ASN A 44 -10.92 20.81 9.76
CA ASN A 44 -10.32 22.14 9.95
C ASN A 44 -11.21 23.31 9.49
N ALA A 45 -12.19 23.05 8.62
CA ALA A 45 -13.17 24.05 8.17
C ALA A 45 -14.42 24.10 9.08
N SER A 46 -14.55 23.20 10.04
CA SER A 46 -15.70 23.13 10.93
C SER A 46 -15.50 24.00 12.17
N ASP A 47 -16.49 24.84 12.46
CA ASP A 47 -16.57 25.55 13.76
C ASP A 47 -17.11 24.66 14.89
N ARG A 48 -17.41 23.39 14.59
CA ARG A 48 -17.91 22.42 15.58
C ARG A 48 -16.75 21.96 16.45
N ASN A 49 -16.92 22.11 17.76
CA ASN A 49 -15.95 21.66 18.76
C ASN A 49 -16.57 20.62 19.71
N PRO A 50 -16.86 19.39 19.23
CA PRO A 50 -17.37 18.33 20.08
C PRO A 50 -16.33 17.96 21.15
N SER A 51 -16.81 17.45 22.30
CA SER A 51 -15.91 16.85 23.29
C SER A 51 -15.20 15.63 22.71
N ILE A 52 -13.99 15.34 23.20
CA ILE A 52 -13.28 14.11 22.82
C ILE A 52 -14.11 12.89 23.20
N GLU A 53 -14.34 12.01 22.24
CA GLU A 53 -15.07 10.76 22.41
C GLU A 53 -14.14 9.55 22.20
N ALA A 54 -14.65 8.36 22.54
CA ALA A 54 -13.89 7.12 22.36
C ALA A 54 -13.46 6.88 20.90
N ARG A 55 -14.27 7.33 19.93
CA ARG A 55 -13.96 7.25 18.49
C ARG A 55 -12.75 8.08 18.08
N ASP A 56 -12.53 9.25 18.69
CA ASP A 56 -11.33 10.06 18.45
C ASP A 56 -10.08 9.28 18.86
N ILE A 57 -10.13 8.69 20.06
CA ILE A 57 -9.02 7.89 20.60
C ILE A 57 -8.75 6.69 19.69
N VAL A 58 -9.78 5.98 19.25
CA VAL A 58 -9.64 4.85 18.32
C VAL A 58 -9.02 5.32 16.99
N GLY A 59 -9.52 6.40 16.40
CA GLY A 59 -9.01 6.93 15.14
C GLY A 59 -7.54 7.36 15.22
N TRP A 60 -7.16 8.06 16.30
CA TRP A 60 -5.77 8.45 16.54
C TRP A 60 -4.85 7.27 16.82
N MET A 61 -5.32 6.23 17.53
CA MET A 61 -4.56 4.99 17.73
C MET A 61 -4.35 4.26 16.40
N MET A 62 -5.38 4.17 15.56
CA MET A 62 -5.26 3.60 14.21
C MET A 62 -4.25 4.38 13.37
N TRP A 63 -4.33 5.70 13.40
CA TRP A 63 -3.37 6.57 12.72
C TRP A 63 -1.93 6.34 13.19
N LEU A 64 -1.70 6.32 14.50
CA LEU A 64 -0.36 6.14 15.07
C LEU A 64 0.24 4.77 14.70
N ILE A 65 -0.56 3.71 14.79
CA ILE A 65 -0.13 2.35 14.41
C ILE A 65 0.14 2.30 12.90
N GLY A 66 -0.72 2.88 12.07
CA GLY A 66 -0.56 2.87 10.62
C GLY A 66 0.68 3.63 10.17
N ALA A 67 0.85 4.87 10.66
CA ALA A 67 2.03 5.69 10.39
C ALA A 67 3.32 5.04 10.90
N GLY A 68 3.28 4.42 12.09
CA GLY A 68 4.41 3.66 12.63
C GLY A 68 4.77 2.46 11.77
N ALA A 69 3.78 1.65 11.37
CA ALA A 69 3.99 0.48 10.52
C ALA A 69 4.59 0.87 9.15
N GLU A 70 4.07 1.94 8.54
CA GLU A 70 4.58 2.47 7.28
C GLU A 70 6.04 2.94 7.40
N ALA A 71 6.32 3.81 8.39
CA ALA A 71 7.66 4.35 8.60
C ALA A 71 8.69 3.24 8.89
N ILE A 72 8.33 2.27 9.74
CA ILE A 72 9.20 1.14 10.08
C ILE A 72 9.43 0.26 8.85
N ALA A 73 8.37 -0.09 8.10
CA ALA A 73 8.46 -0.92 6.91
C ALA A 73 9.36 -0.27 5.85
N ASP A 74 9.19 1.02 5.60
CA ASP A 74 9.99 1.75 4.60
C ASP A 74 11.45 1.88 5.03
N GLN A 75 11.71 2.14 6.31
CA GLN A 75 13.08 2.17 6.83
C GLN A 75 13.75 0.80 6.74
N GLN A 76 13.05 -0.29 7.06
CA GLN A 76 13.55 -1.66 6.90
C GLN A 76 13.88 -1.96 5.44
N LYS A 77 12.98 -1.61 4.50
CA LYS A 77 13.19 -1.81 3.07
C LYS A 77 14.36 -0.99 2.53
N LEU A 78 14.54 0.24 3.02
CA LEU A 78 15.64 1.12 2.65
C LEU A 78 16.97 0.51 3.10
N THR A 79 17.07 0.15 4.39
CA THR A 79 18.27 -0.48 4.96
C THR A 79 18.59 -1.79 4.23
N PHE A 80 17.57 -2.62 3.97
CA PHE A 80 17.73 -3.87 3.24
C PHE A 80 18.34 -3.66 1.85
N LYS A 81 17.81 -2.71 1.07
CA LYS A 81 18.28 -2.43 -0.30
C LYS A 81 19.68 -1.81 -0.35
N ASN A 82 20.07 -1.07 0.68
CA ASN A 82 21.39 -0.41 0.72
C ASN A 82 22.52 -1.38 1.10
N SER A 83 22.20 -2.56 1.66
CA SER A 83 23.19 -3.57 1.99
C SER A 83 23.66 -4.35 0.74
N PRO A 84 24.98 -4.37 0.43
CA PRO A 84 25.50 -5.12 -0.72
C PRO A 84 25.21 -6.62 -0.67
N SER A 85 25.12 -7.19 0.53
CA SER A 85 24.82 -8.62 0.74
C SER A 85 23.41 -9.04 0.32
N ASN A 86 22.49 -8.07 0.16
CA ASN A 86 21.10 -8.31 -0.21
C ASN A 86 20.82 -8.12 -1.72
N ARG A 87 21.87 -7.89 -2.53
CA ARG A 87 21.70 -7.76 -3.97
C ARG A 87 21.09 -9.03 -4.56
N GLY A 88 20.04 -8.85 -5.36
CA GLY A 88 19.31 -9.96 -5.97
C GLY A 88 18.35 -10.70 -5.04
N ARG A 89 18.11 -10.21 -3.81
CA ARG A 89 17.12 -10.75 -2.88
C ARG A 89 15.88 -9.86 -2.76
N TRP A 90 14.78 -10.41 -2.26
CA TRP A 90 13.59 -9.67 -1.84
C TRP A 90 13.71 -9.34 -0.34
N CYS A 91 13.02 -8.29 0.09
CA CYS A 91 13.02 -7.90 1.51
C CYS A 91 12.05 -8.81 2.27
N ASP A 92 12.57 -9.56 3.24
CA ASP A 92 11.87 -10.54 4.07
C ASP A 92 12.17 -10.35 5.56
N VAL A 93 12.64 -9.17 5.96
CA VAL A 93 13.06 -8.85 7.33
C VAL A 93 12.04 -7.96 8.06
N GLY A 94 11.98 -8.07 9.38
CA GLY A 94 11.14 -7.20 10.21
C GLY A 94 9.66 -7.36 9.86
N LEU A 95 8.95 -6.25 9.60
CA LEU A 95 7.54 -6.30 9.19
C LEU A 95 7.33 -7.02 7.86
N TRP A 96 8.35 -7.02 6.99
CA TRP A 96 8.29 -7.72 5.70
C TRP A 96 8.27 -9.25 5.85
N SER A 97 8.65 -9.80 7.01
CA SER A 97 8.46 -11.24 7.24
C SER A 97 7.00 -11.59 7.59
N TYR A 98 6.23 -10.63 8.13
CA TYR A 98 4.84 -10.82 8.56
C TYR A 98 3.82 -10.42 7.48
N SER A 99 4.18 -9.51 6.60
CA SER A 99 3.36 -9.09 5.45
C SER A 99 4.25 -8.79 4.26
N ARG A 100 3.78 -9.06 3.04
CA ARG A 100 4.50 -8.74 1.81
C ARG A 100 4.44 -7.26 1.47
N HIS A 101 3.44 -6.52 1.97
CA HIS A 101 3.28 -5.07 1.78
C HIS A 101 2.86 -4.38 3.10
N PRO A 102 3.70 -4.42 4.16
CA PRO A 102 3.36 -3.86 5.46
C PRO A 102 3.24 -2.33 5.43
N ASN A 103 3.93 -1.67 4.49
CA ASN A 103 3.80 -0.24 4.27
C ASN A 103 2.39 0.14 3.76
N TYR A 104 1.81 -0.66 2.86
CA TYR A 104 0.43 -0.44 2.40
C TYR A 104 -0.60 -0.76 3.46
N PHE A 105 -0.33 -1.72 4.35
CA PHE A 105 -1.16 -1.90 5.55
C PHE A 105 -1.15 -0.64 6.41
N GLY A 106 0.04 -0.07 6.66
CA GLY A 106 0.18 1.17 7.40
C GLY A 106 -0.60 2.33 6.78
N GLU A 107 -0.43 2.53 5.47
CA GLU A 107 -1.12 3.57 4.69
C GLU A 107 -2.64 3.40 4.73
N ILE A 108 -3.16 2.19 4.52
CA ILE A 108 -4.60 1.94 4.62
C ILE A 108 -5.09 2.22 6.04
N PHE A 109 -4.41 1.68 7.06
CA PHE A 109 -4.85 1.76 8.45
C PHE A 109 -4.86 3.20 8.97
N LEU A 110 -3.89 4.02 8.58
CA LEU A 110 -3.84 5.42 9.00
C LEU A 110 -4.95 6.27 8.37
N TRP A 111 -5.30 6.02 7.09
CA TRP A 111 -6.35 6.79 6.42
C TRP A 111 -7.74 6.41 6.93
N TRP A 112 -7.96 5.13 7.27
CA TRP A 112 -9.14 4.73 8.02
C TRP A 112 -9.17 5.34 9.43
N GLY A 113 -8.02 5.47 10.09
CA GLY A 113 -7.91 6.15 11.39
C GLY A 113 -8.32 7.63 11.33
N ILE A 114 -7.85 8.36 10.31
CA ILE A 114 -8.23 9.77 10.06
C ILE A 114 -9.74 9.88 9.82
N PHE A 115 -10.32 8.96 9.05
CA PHE A 115 -11.78 8.93 8.85
C PHE A 115 -12.54 8.68 10.15
N VAL A 116 -12.13 7.70 10.96
CA VAL A 116 -12.79 7.41 12.24
C VAL A 116 -12.71 8.63 13.17
N ALA A 117 -11.55 9.29 13.24
CA ALA A 117 -11.35 10.50 14.03
C ALA A 117 -12.15 11.71 13.51
N SER A 118 -12.49 11.77 12.22
CA SER A 118 -13.31 12.87 11.69
C SER A 118 -14.81 12.68 11.92
N THR A 119 -15.29 11.44 12.16
CA THR A 119 -16.72 11.16 12.32
C THR A 119 -17.49 12.00 13.35
N PRO A 120 -16.90 12.54 14.45
CA PRO A 120 -17.61 13.44 15.36
C PRO A 120 -18.12 14.73 14.76
N VAL A 121 -17.43 15.26 13.75
CA VAL A 121 -17.79 16.53 13.13
C VAL A 121 -18.58 16.37 11.84
N LEU A 122 -18.81 15.14 11.36
CA LEU A 122 -19.49 14.88 10.08
C LEU A 122 -21.01 14.92 10.21
N SER A 123 -21.66 15.61 9.27
CA SER A 123 -23.11 15.71 9.13
C SER A 123 -23.54 15.68 7.66
N GLY A 124 -24.71 15.11 7.36
CA GLY A 124 -25.29 15.15 6.01
C GLY A 124 -24.34 14.66 4.91
N ALA A 125 -24.07 15.51 3.91
CA ALA A 125 -23.19 15.19 2.78
C ALA A 125 -21.69 15.09 3.16
N GLU A 126 -21.27 15.56 4.34
CA GLU A 126 -19.88 15.49 4.79
C GLU A 126 -19.40 14.05 4.97
N TRP A 127 -20.33 13.08 5.14
CA TRP A 127 -20.00 11.64 5.17
C TRP A 127 -19.36 11.12 3.88
N LEU A 128 -19.44 11.86 2.76
CA LEU A 128 -18.73 11.51 1.53
C LEU A 128 -17.20 11.47 1.68
N VAL A 129 -16.63 12.00 2.78
CA VAL A 129 -15.21 11.84 3.10
C VAL A 129 -14.75 10.38 3.21
N ILE A 130 -15.67 9.44 3.48
CA ILE A 130 -15.37 7.99 3.50
C ILE A 130 -14.87 7.49 2.13
N LEU A 131 -15.21 8.19 1.04
CA LEU A 131 -14.73 7.86 -0.29
C LEU A 131 -13.20 7.93 -0.38
N GLY A 132 -12.54 8.77 0.43
CA GLY A 132 -11.08 8.86 0.52
C GLY A 132 -10.41 7.53 0.87
N PRO A 133 -10.59 6.98 2.09
CA PRO A 133 -9.97 5.72 2.48
C PRO A 133 -10.46 4.53 1.65
N ILE A 134 -11.71 4.51 1.17
CA ILE A 134 -12.21 3.46 0.25
C ILE A 134 -11.42 3.50 -1.05
N PHE A 135 -11.34 4.67 -1.69
CA PHE A 135 -10.64 4.85 -2.95
C PHE A 135 -9.16 4.48 -2.82
N LEU A 136 -8.52 4.90 -1.74
CA LEU A 136 -7.13 4.55 -1.45
C LEU A 136 -6.92 3.05 -1.29
N THR A 137 -7.79 2.40 -0.51
CA THR A 137 -7.78 0.95 -0.32
C THR A 137 -7.92 0.22 -1.65
N LEU A 138 -8.88 0.62 -2.49
CA LEU A 138 -9.11 0.00 -3.80
C LEU A 138 -7.92 0.20 -4.76
N LEU A 139 -7.33 1.39 -4.78
CA LEU A 139 -6.18 1.67 -5.63
C LEU A 139 -4.99 0.77 -5.26
N LEU A 140 -4.71 0.63 -3.96
CA LEU A 140 -3.61 -0.19 -3.46
C LEU A 140 -3.87 -1.68 -3.67
N LEU A 141 -5.09 -2.16 -3.47
CA LEU A 141 -5.42 -3.58 -3.60
C LEU A 141 -5.54 -4.05 -5.06
N PHE A 142 -6.04 -3.21 -5.98
CA PHE A 142 -6.48 -3.67 -7.30
C PHE A 142 -5.80 -3.00 -8.49
N VAL A 143 -5.18 -1.83 -8.31
CA VAL A 143 -4.67 -1.03 -9.44
C VAL A 143 -3.15 -0.90 -9.39
N SER A 144 -2.63 0.11 -8.68
CA SER A 144 -1.23 0.51 -8.77
C SER A 144 -0.36 0.03 -7.60
N GLY A 145 -0.97 -0.48 -6.53
CA GLY A 145 -0.25 -0.97 -5.35
C GLY A 145 0.23 -2.42 -5.50
N ILE A 146 -0.40 -3.32 -4.75
CA ILE A 146 -0.01 -4.73 -4.60
C ILE A 146 0.10 -5.45 -5.95
N PRO A 147 -0.88 -5.39 -6.88
CA PRO A 147 -0.81 -6.15 -8.13
C PRO A 147 0.45 -5.88 -8.96
N LEU A 148 0.85 -4.61 -9.10
CA LEU A 148 2.03 -4.24 -9.89
C LEU A 148 3.32 -4.66 -9.21
N LEU A 149 3.41 -4.51 -7.89
CA LEU A 149 4.59 -4.90 -7.13
C LEU A 149 4.78 -6.41 -7.09
N GLU A 150 3.70 -7.17 -6.91
CA GLU A 150 3.71 -8.63 -6.95
C GLU A 150 4.12 -9.14 -8.34
N ALA A 151 3.55 -8.59 -9.41
CA ALA A 151 3.96 -8.95 -10.77
C ALA A 151 5.44 -8.64 -11.06
N SER A 152 5.94 -7.49 -10.57
CA SER A 152 7.35 -7.13 -10.71
C SER A 152 8.27 -8.06 -9.92
N ALA A 153 7.88 -8.45 -8.70
CA ALA A 153 8.63 -9.37 -7.87
C ALA A 153 8.62 -10.79 -8.45
N ASP A 154 7.49 -11.27 -8.96
CA ASP A 154 7.37 -12.56 -9.62
C ASP A 154 8.23 -12.65 -10.88
N LYS A 155 8.30 -11.58 -11.67
CA LYS A 155 9.19 -11.53 -12.84
C LYS A 155 10.66 -11.69 -12.46
N ARG A 156 11.06 -11.15 -11.29
CA ARG A 156 12.46 -11.14 -10.83
C ARG A 156 12.85 -12.38 -10.04
N PHE A 157 11.95 -12.91 -9.23
CA PHE A 157 12.24 -13.92 -8.22
C PHE A 157 11.35 -15.16 -8.31
N GLY A 158 10.35 -15.19 -9.21
CA GLY A 158 9.37 -16.27 -9.30
C GLY A 158 9.94 -17.66 -9.62
N GLN A 159 11.16 -17.73 -10.16
CA GLN A 159 11.88 -19.00 -10.39
C GLN A 159 12.66 -19.49 -9.16
N ASN A 160 12.84 -18.64 -8.13
CA ASN A 160 13.52 -18.98 -6.90
C ASN A 160 12.55 -19.70 -5.94
N GLU A 161 12.93 -20.87 -5.45
CA GLU A 161 12.10 -21.69 -4.57
C GLU A 161 11.84 -21.03 -3.21
N GLU A 162 12.86 -20.40 -2.60
CA GLU A 162 12.72 -19.69 -1.33
C GLU A 162 11.74 -18.51 -1.45
N TYR A 163 11.75 -17.79 -2.57
CA TYR A 163 10.78 -16.71 -2.83
C TYR A 163 9.36 -17.26 -2.91
N ARG A 164 9.16 -18.41 -3.57
CA ARG A 164 7.84 -19.05 -3.66
C ARG A 164 7.35 -19.53 -2.30
N ILE A 165 8.24 -20.00 -1.43
CA ILE A 165 7.91 -20.36 -0.04
C ILE A 165 7.48 -19.09 0.70
N TYR A 166 8.31 -18.05 0.70
CA TYR A 166 7.99 -16.76 1.31
C TYR A 166 6.62 -16.24 0.87
N LYS A 167 6.35 -16.22 -0.44
CA LYS A 167 5.08 -15.75 -1.00
C LYS A 167 3.87 -16.56 -0.52
N ARG A 168 4.02 -17.88 -0.33
CA ARG A 168 2.95 -18.77 0.15
C ARG A 168 2.70 -18.66 1.65
N THR A 169 3.74 -18.35 2.43
CA THR A 169 3.69 -18.30 3.89
C THR A 169 3.52 -16.89 4.44
N THR A 170 3.61 -15.85 3.62
CA THR A 170 3.51 -14.46 4.08
C THR A 170 2.27 -13.77 3.50
N SER A 171 1.46 -13.21 4.39
CA SER A 171 0.23 -12.47 4.05
C SER A 171 0.51 -11.31 3.09
N PRO A 172 -0.35 -11.02 2.10
CA PRO A 172 -0.12 -9.89 1.20
C PRO A 172 -0.22 -8.53 1.89
N LEU A 173 -1.15 -8.38 2.84
CA LEU A 173 -1.45 -7.09 3.46
C LEU A 173 -1.38 -7.15 4.99
N ILE A 174 -2.24 -7.96 5.62
CA ILE A 174 -2.39 -7.96 7.09
C ILE A 174 -1.18 -8.64 7.74
N PRO A 175 -0.42 -7.96 8.63
CA PRO A 175 0.73 -8.56 9.30
C PRO A 175 0.34 -9.78 10.14
N LEU A 176 0.84 -10.96 9.78
CA LEU A 176 0.57 -12.21 10.47
C LEU A 176 1.85 -13.07 10.55
N PRO A 177 2.07 -13.82 11.64
CA PRO A 177 3.20 -14.73 11.72
C PRO A 177 3.16 -15.75 10.57
N PRO A 178 4.29 -16.04 9.88
CA PRO A 178 4.30 -16.96 8.74
C PRO A 178 3.77 -18.36 9.03
N ALA A 179 3.98 -18.85 10.26
CA ALA A 179 3.45 -20.13 10.71
C ALA A 179 1.91 -20.14 10.74
N VAL A 180 1.30 -19.04 11.18
CA VAL A 180 -0.16 -18.89 11.23
C VAL A 180 -0.70 -18.76 9.82
N TYR A 181 -0.16 -17.83 9.02
CA TYR A 181 -0.63 -17.62 7.65
C TYR A 181 -0.45 -18.88 6.80
N GLY A 182 0.70 -19.54 6.87
CA GLY A 182 1.00 -20.77 6.14
C GLY A 182 -0.02 -21.88 6.38
N ALA A 183 -0.53 -22.01 7.60
CA ALA A 183 -1.51 -23.04 7.98
C ALA A 183 -2.95 -22.75 7.53
N LEU A 184 -3.29 -21.51 7.15
CA LEU A 184 -4.66 -21.15 6.78
C LEU A 184 -5.07 -21.70 5.41
N PRO A 185 -6.33 -22.15 5.23
CA PRO A 185 -6.82 -22.62 3.95
C PRO A 185 -6.97 -21.46 2.95
N ALA A 186 -6.85 -21.77 1.65
CA ALA A 186 -6.84 -20.76 0.59
C ALA A 186 -8.10 -19.88 0.54
N TRP A 187 -9.29 -20.47 0.77
CA TRP A 187 -10.55 -19.71 0.79
C TRP A 187 -10.57 -18.66 1.92
N PHE A 188 -9.96 -18.96 3.06
CA PHE A 188 -9.88 -18.03 4.19
C PHE A 188 -8.90 -16.90 3.89
N LYS A 189 -7.74 -17.23 3.32
CA LYS A 189 -6.76 -16.23 2.87
C LYS A 189 -7.36 -15.25 1.86
N MET A 190 -8.14 -15.78 0.91
CA MET A 190 -8.81 -14.97 -0.10
C MET A 190 -9.92 -14.10 0.50
N GLY A 191 -10.77 -14.67 1.37
CA GLY A 191 -11.92 -13.97 1.94
C GLY A 191 -11.58 -12.90 2.98
N PHE A 192 -10.56 -13.15 3.81
CA PHE A 192 -10.28 -12.30 4.98
C PHE A 192 -8.90 -11.64 4.99
N LEU A 193 -7.94 -12.18 4.22
CA LEU A 193 -6.55 -11.70 4.23
C LEU A 193 -6.11 -11.10 2.89
N PHE A 194 -7.06 -10.89 1.98
CA PHE A 194 -6.84 -10.29 0.67
C PHE A 194 -5.83 -11.05 -0.20
N GLU A 195 -5.69 -12.38 -0.06
CA GLU A 195 -4.91 -13.19 -1.01
C GLU A 195 -5.71 -13.38 -2.31
N LEU A 196 -5.63 -12.39 -3.19
CA LEU A 196 -6.38 -12.36 -4.43
C LEU A 196 -5.65 -13.12 -5.55
N PRO A 197 -6.36 -13.83 -6.44
CA PRO A 197 -5.74 -14.47 -7.62
C PRO A 197 -4.93 -13.51 -8.49
N LEU A 198 -5.33 -12.22 -8.51
CA LEU A 198 -4.64 -11.15 -9.22
C LEU A 198 -3.14 -11.02 -8.84
N TYR A 199 -2.78 -11.39 -7.61
CA TYR A 199 -1.41 -11.29 -7.09
C TYR A 199 -0.51 -12.43 -7.55
N ASN A 200 -1.07 -13.47 -8.14
CA ASN A 200 -0.39 -14.70 -8.51
C ASN A 200 -0.42 -14.92 -10.03
N ARG A 201 -0.01 -13.92 -10.81
CA ARG A 201 0.07 -14.06 -12.27
C ARG A 201 1.20 -15.03 -12.63
N ALA A 202 0.86 -16.07 -13.39
CA ALA A 202 1.86 -16.99 -13.92
C ALA A 202 2.90 -16.21 -14.75
N PRO A 203 4.20 -16.55 -14.67
CA PRO A 203 5.20 -15.93 -15.52
C PRO A 203 4.80 -16.15 -16.99
N GLN A 204 4.60 -15.05 -17.73
CA GLN A 204 4.49 -15.12 -19.18
C GLN A 204 5.76 -15.79 -19.68
N ARG A 205 5.62 -16.96 -20.31
CA ARG A 205 6.71 -17.52 -21.12
C ARG A 205 6.91 -16.54 -22.26
N ASP A 206 8.03 -15.83 -22.26
CA ASP A 206 8.43 -15.07 -23.44
C ASP A 206 8.44 -16.06 -24.63
N PRO A 207 7.84 -15.72 -25.77
CA PRO A 207 7.94 -16.58 -26.95
C PRO A 207 9.41 -16.67 -27.29
N VAL A 208 9.93 -17.91 -27.29
CA VAL A 208 11.30 -18.24 -27.70
C VAL A 208 11.56 -17.51 -29.01
N SER A 209 12.47 -16.54 -28.99
CA SER A 209 13.03 -15.96 -30.20
C SER A 209 13.75 -17.09 -30.93
N ARG A 210 13.08 -17.65 -31.95
CA ARG A 210 13.68 -18.55 -32.93
C ARG A 210 14.54 -17.76 -33.90
#